data_AF-B0WFY6-F1
#
_entry.id   AF-B0WFY6-F1
#
_cell.length_a   1.000
_cell.length_b   1.000
_cell.length_c   1.000
_cell.angle_alpha   90.00
_cell.angle_beta   90.00
_cell.angle_gamma   90.00
#
_symmetry.space_group_name_H-M   'P 1'
#
loop_
_entity.id
_entity.type
_entity.pdbx_description
1 polymer ?
#
loop_
_entity_poly.entity_id
_entity_poly.type
_entity_poly.pdbx_seq_one_letter_code
_entity_poly.pdbx_strand_id
1 'polypeptide(L)' 'MVLPSGELHIREVGPEDGYKSYQCRTKHRLTGETRLSATKGRLVITGPMNKNFN' A
#
# COMPACT_ATOMS: atom_id res chain seq x y z
N MET A 1 1.65 -5.78 6.13
CA MET A 1 2.59 -5.61 7.27
C MET A 1 3.59 -4.51 6.91
N VAL A 2 4.00 -3.67 7.85
CA VAL A 2 5.06 -2.66 7.60
C VAL A 2 6.42 -3.26 7.96
N LEU A 3 7.38 -3.18 7.04
CA LEU A 3 8.75 -3.66 7.22
C LEU A 3 9.53 -2.73 8.17
N PRO A 4 10.64 -3.21 8.78
CA PRO A 4 11.52 -2.35 9.60
C PRO A 4 12.11 -1.15 8.83
N SER A 5 12.20 -1.24 7.50
CA SER A 5 12.56 -0.15 6.60
C SER A 5 11.48 0.93 6.46
N GLY A 6 10.25 0.66 6.91
CA GLY A 6 9.09 1.56 6.80
C GLY A 6 8.19 1.31 5.60
N GLU A 7 8.51 0.35 4.75
CA GLU A 7 7.71 0.01 3.56
C GLU A 7 6.52 -0.88 3.91
N LEU A 8 5.44 -0.77 3.13
CA LEU A 8 4.25 -1.61 3.30
C LEU A 8 4.34 -2.85 2.41
N HIS A 9 4.46 -4.02 3.03
CA HIS A 9 4.41 -5.31 2.36
C HIS A 9 2.96 -5.85 2.38
N ILE A 10 2.39 -6.06 1.18
CA ILE A 10 1.09 -6.69 0.94
C ILE A 10 1.36 -8.02 0.22
N ARG A 11 0.99 -9.13 0.85
CA ARG A 11 1.18 -10.48 0.30
C ARG A 11 -0.08 -10.90 -0.45
N GLU A 12 0.08 -11.74 -1.48
CA GLU A 12 -1.03 -12.30 -2.26
C GLU A 12 -2.00 -11.22 -2.75
N VAL A 13 -1.46 -10.23 -3.48
CA VAL A 13 -2.23 -9.08 -3.97
C VAL A 13 -3.36 -9.54 -4.91
N GLY A 14 -4.60 -9.33 -4.48
CA GLY A 14 -5.80 -9.60 -5.26
C GLY A 14 -6.53 -8.33 -5.72
N PRO A 15 -7.52 -8.44 -6.64
CA PRO A 15 -8.27 -7.30 -7.16
C PRO A 15 -8.88 -6.40 -6.08
N GLU A 16 -9.26 -6.97 -4.94
CA GLU A 16 -9.79 -6.28 -3.76
C GLU A 16 -8.82 -5.26 -3.16
N ASP A 17 -7.52 -5.54 -3.20
CA ASP A 17 -6.48 -4.61 -2.73
C ASP A 17 -6.28 -3.45 -3.70
N GLY A 18 -6.66 -3.66 -4.96
CA GLY A 18 -6.77 -2.62 -5.95
C GLY A 18 -7.79 -1.54 -5.58
N TYR A 19 -8.77 -1.79 -4.70
CA TYR A 19 -9.73 -0.76 -4.26
C TYR A 19 -9.26 0.01 -3.01
N LYS A 20 -8.20 -0.45 -2.35
CA LYS A 20 -7.68 0.17 -1.13
C LYS A 20 -6.74 1.33 -1.49
N SER A 21 -6.83 2.39 -0.70
CA SER A 21 -5.90 3.52 -0.75
C SER A 21 -4.93 3.45 0.41
N TYR A 22 -3.64 3.50 0.12
CA TYR A 22 -2.56 3.41 1.09
C TYR A 22 -1.90 4.77 1.28
N GLN A 23 -1.58 5.11 2.52
CA GLN A 23 -0.84 6.32 2.87
C GLN A 23 0.12 6.00 4.00
N CYS A 24 1.28 6.68 4.02
CA CYS A 24 2.24 6.52 5.10
C CYS A 24 2.10 7.65 6.11
N ARG A 25 2.49 7.36 7.35
CA ARG A 25 2.57 8.33 8.43
C ARG A 25 4.03 8.42 8.85
N THR A 26 4.65 9.58 8.65
CA THR A 26 6.04 9.83 9.04
C THR A 26 6.07 10.61 10.34
N LYS A 27 7.09 10.35 11.16
CA LYS A 27 7.37 11.11 12.38
C LYS A 27 8.74 11.74 12.25
N HIS A 28 8.80 13.06 12.34
CA HIS A 28 10.06 13.77 12.34
C HIS A 28 10.72 13.65 13.71
N ARG A 29 11.92 13.05 13.77
CA ARG A 29 12.58 12.72 15.04
C ARG A 29 12.97 13.96 15.85
N LEU A 30 13.36 15.05 15.18
CA LEU A 30 13.87 16.25 15.85
C LEU A 30 12.73 17.15 16.39
N THR A 31 11.64 17.29 15.64
CA THR A 31 10.50 18.15 16.01
C THR A 31 9.37 17.37 16.67
N GLY A 32 9.39 16.04 16.61
CA GLY A 32 8.33 15.16 17.09
C GLY A 32 7.06 15.16 16.23
N GLU A 33 7.02 15.99 15.18
CA GLU A 33 5.83 16.18 14.37
C GLU A 33 5.50 14.92 13.56
N THR A 34 4.22 14.56 13.56
CA THR A 34 3.74 13.42 12.79
C THR A 34 2.90 13.92 11.62
N ARG A 35 3.29 13.57 10.39
CA ARG A 35 2.62 13.99 9.16
C ARG A 35 2.19 12.78 8.35
N LEU A 36 1.03 12.91 7.70
CA LEU A 36 0.60 11.96 6.68
C LEU A 36 1.23 12.35 5.34
N SER A 37 1.42 11.37 4.45
CA SER A 37 1.80 11.65 3.07
C SER A 37 0.76 12.57 2.42
N ALA A 38 1.22 13.59 1.68
CA ALA A 38 0.34 14.51 0.97
C ALA A 38 -0.53 13.79 -0.09
N THR A 39 -0.06 12.64 -0.58
CA THR A 39 -0.72 11.81 -1.57
C THR A 39 -1.05 10.44 -1.00
N LYS A 40 -2.15 9.85 -1.48
CA LYS A 40 -2.48 8.44 -1.25
C LYS A 40 -2.08 7.62 -2.46
N GLY A 41 -1.35 6.54 -2.24
CA GLY A 41 -1.02 5.55 -3.26
C GLY A 41 -2.14 4.52 -3.41
N ARG A 42 -2.28 3.97 -4.61
CA ARG A 42 -3.21 2.87 -4.92
C ARG A 42 -2.45 1.79 -5.67
N LEU A 43 -2.78 0.53 -5.42
CA LEU A 43 -2.22 -0.56 -6.21
C LEU A 43 -2.92 -0.63 -7.56
N VAL A 44 -2.16 -0.46 -8.63
CA VAL A 44 -2.62 -0.73 -10.00
C VAL A 44 -2.25 -2.17 -10.32
N ILE A 45 -3.24 -3.06 -10.27
CA ILE A 45 -3.05 -4.49 -10.48
C ILE A 45 -3.28 -4.78 -11.95
N THR A 46 -2.25 -5.26 -12.65
CA THR A 46 -2.30 -5.65 -14.05
C THR A 46 -1.80 -7.09 -14.18
N GLY A 47 -2.64 -7.97 -14.74
CA GLY A 47 -2.36 -9.39 -14.91
C GLY A 47 -3.56 -10.11 -15.53
N PRO A 48 -3.40 -11.33 -16.07
CA PRO A 48 -4.52 -12.07 -16.63
C PRO A 48 -5.45 -12.49 -15.49
N MET A 49 -6.66 -11.93 -15.43
CA MET A 49 -7.76 -12.52 -14.67
C MET A 49 -7.87 -13.97 -15.15
N ASN A 50 -7.62 -14.97 -14.32
CA ASN A 50 -7.82 -16.35 -14.74
C ASN A 50 -9.31 -16.50 -15.07
N LYS A 51 -9.64 -16.41 -16.35
CA LYS A 51 -10.87 -16.98 -16.85
C LYS A 51 -10.69 -18.48 -16.66
N ASN A 52 -11.21 -19.00 -15.55
CA ASN A 52 -11.50 -20.41 -15.43
C ASN A 52 -12.44 -20.75 -16.58
N PHE A 53 -11.89 -21.26 -17.67
CA PHE A 53 -12.62 -22.10 -18.60
C PHE A 53 -12.81 -23.43 -17.87
N ASN A 54 -13.97 -23.61 -17.25
CA ASN A 54 -14.54 -24.92 -17.02
C ASN A 54 -16.06 -24.79 -17.15
#